data_AF-A0A218XDH5-F1
#
_entry.id   AF-A0A218XDH5-F1
#
_cell.length_a   1.000
_cell.length_b   1.000
_cell.length_c   1.000
_cell.angle_alpha   90.00
_cell.angle_beta   90.00
_cell.angle_gamma   90.00
#
_symmetry.space_group_name_H-M   'P 1'
#
loop_
_entity.id
_entity.type
_entity.pdbx_description
1 polymer ?
#
loop_
_entity_poly.entity_id
_entity_poly.type
_entity_poly.pdbx_seq_one_letter_code
_entity_poly.pdbx_strand_id
1 'polypeptide(L)'
;MSSRIIIDSVMSTIVLSLLIILGVLFAPDLADGVAVGDNVIDRCWKLNSDWRRNRHQLATCSVGFSGKMTGNIGKGTVSYTVTDPGDDPLNPRPGTLRYGATMIKGKVWISFQRDMTIKLAKPLLIGSFTAIDGRGATVHIAGGACLTVLQVIKIISIDVYFFNRFLKYQPVLISLC
;
A
#
# COMPACT_ATOMS: atom_id res chain seq x y z
N MET A 1 64.58 -16.64 13.53
CA MET A 1 63.98 -15.52 12.75
C MET A 1 62.61 -15.86 12.15
N SER A 2 62.16 -17.13 12.14
CA SER A 2 60.89 -17.54 11.52
C SER A 2 59.68 -17.50 12.48
N SER A 3 59.84 -17.82 13.76
CA SER A 3 58.73 -17.92 14.72
C SER A 3 58.10 -16.57 15.10
N ARG A 4 58.87 -15.48 15.10
CA ARG A 4 58.35 -14.12 15.39
C ARG A 4 57.47 -13.59 14.26
N ILE A 5 57.84 -13.86 13.01
CA ILE A 5 57.06 -13.48 11.81
C ILE A 5 55.71 -14.18 11.79
N ILE A 6 55.68 -15.46 12.19
CA ILE A 6 54.43 -16.24 12.30
C ILE A 6 53.55 -15.66 13.40
N ILE A 7 54.11 -15.31 14.56
CA ILE A 7 53.35 -14.71 15.67
C ILE A 7 52.80 -13.33 15.28
N ASP A 8 53.60 -12.48 14.63
CA ASP A 8 53.16 -11.14 14.20
C ASP A 8 52.05 -11.23 13.13
N SER A 9 52.14 -12.20 12.21
CA SER A 9 51.10 -12.48 11.21
C SER A 9 49.81 -13.01 11.83
N VAL A 10 49.91 -13.92 12.80
CA VAL A 10 48.76 -14.45 13.53
C VAL A 10 48.10 -13.36 14.39
N MET A 11 48.89 -12.54 15.08
CA MET A 11 48.36 -11.42 15.87
C MET A 11 47.70 -10.35 14.98
N SER A 12 48.27 -10.05 13.81
CA SER A 12 47.68 -9.12 12.85
C SER A 12 46.33 -9.60 12.32
N THR A 13 46.22 -10.90 12.00
CA THR A 13 44.95 -11.49 11.53
C THR A 13 43.87 -11.53 12.61
N ILE A 14 44.25 -11.78 13.87
CA ILE A 14 43.33 -11.73 15.02
C ILE A 14 42.84 -10.29 15.26
N VAL A 15 43.73 -9.29 15.21
CA VAL A 15 43.34 -7.88 15.39
C VAL A 15 42.40 -7.43 14.27
N LEU A 16 42.69 -7.80 13.02
CA LEU A 16 41.84 -7.43 11.88
C LEU A 16 40.44 -8.06 11.97
N SER A 17 40.36 -9.32 12.37
CA SER A 17 39.08 -10.02 12.55
C SER A 17 38.29 -9.48 13.74
N LEU A 18 38.94 -9.13 14.84
CA LEU A 18 38.29 -8.44 15.97
C LEU A 18 37.75 -7.06 15.57
N LEU A 19 38.48 -6.27 14.78
CA LEU A 19 38.00 -4.97 14.30
C LEU A 19 36.78 -5.11 13.37
N ILE A 20 36.76 -6.14 12.53
CA ILE A 20 35.60 -6.43 11.66
C ILE A 20 34.39 -6.84 12.51
N ILE A 21 34.57 -7.75 13.47
CA ILE A 21 33.49 -8.19 14.37
C ILE A 21 32.96 -7.02 15.20
N LEU A 22 33.86 -6.17 15.70
CA LEU A 22 33.52 -4.97 16.46
C LEU A 22 32.76 -3.95 15.59
N GLY A 23 33.15 -3.78 14.33
CA GLY A 23 32.43 -2.96 13.35
C GLY A 23 31.02 -3.48 13.05
N VAL A 24 30.85 -4.80 12.95
CA VAL A 24 29.53 -5.44 12.74
C VAL A 24 28.63 -5.31 13.97
N LEU A 25 29.20 -5.38 15.18
CA LEU A 25 28.45 -5.23 16.44
C LEU A 25 28.04 -3.78 16.73
N PHE A 26 28.83 -2.79 16.29
CA PHE A 26 28.55 -1.36 16.53
C PHE A 26 27.85 -0.63 15.38
N ALA A 27 27.72 -1.25 14.20
CA ALA A 27 26.96 -0.69 13.08
C ALA A 27 25.89 -1.68 12.59
N PRO A 28 24.81 -1.93 13.38
CA PRO A 28 23.67 -2.71 12.90
C PRO A 28 22.96 -2.03 11.72
N ASP A 29 23.17 -0.72 11.53
CA ASP A 29 22.41 0.12 10.60
C ASP A 29 23.13 0.47 9.28
N LEU A 30 24.22 -0.21 8.92
CA LEU A 30 24.80 -0.08 7.55
C LEU A 30 24.17 -1.03 6.54
N ALA A 31 23.18 -1.80 6.95
CA ALA A 31 22.20 -2.42 6.06
C ALA A 31 20.98 -1.50 5.94
N ASP A 32 21.21 -0.23 5.63
CA ASP A 32 20.13 0.71 5.32
C ASP A 32 19.51 0.28 3.98
N GLY A 33 18.57 -0.66 4.06
CA GLY A 33 17.25 -0.57 3.46
C GLY A 33 17.16 -0.13 2.00
N VAL A 34 18.17 -0.30 1.15
CA VAL A 34 17.99 -0.19 -0.29
C VAL A 34 17.26 -1.44 -0.74
N ALA A 35 15.94 -1.43 -0.53
CA ALA A 35 15.01 -2.36 -1.13
C ALA A 35 15.15 -2.24 -2.65
N VAL A 36 16.04 -3.03 -3.24
CA VAL A 36 16.16 -3.26 -4.68
C VAL A 36 14.87 -3.96 -5.12
N GLY A 37 13.82 -3.17 -5.35
CA GLY A 37 12.51 -3.69 -5.70
C GLY A 37 11.31 -2.81 -5.43
N ASP A 38 11.44 -1.75 -4.65
CA ASP A 38 10.28 -0.90 -4.34
C ASP A 38 10.14 0.25 -5.33
N ASN A 39 8.94 0.39 -5.90
CA ASN A 39 8.59 1.53 -6.74
C ASN A 39 8.54 2.83 -5.92
N VAL A 40 8.50 3.97 -6.60
CA VAL A 40 8.57 5.31 -5.99
C VAL A 40 7.46 5.53 -4.94
N ILE A 41 6.26 5.00 -5.18
CA ILE A 41 5.13 5.10 -4.26
C ILE A 41 5.40 4.26 -3.00
N ASP A 42 5.83 3.01 -3.20
CA ASP A 42 6.12 2.07 -2.11
C ASP A 42 7.24 2.58 -1.21
N ARG A 43 8.29 3.13 -1.81
CA ARG A 43 9.37 3.77 -1.06
C ARG A 43 8.86 4.91 -0.19
N CYS A 44 7.91 5.71 -0.68
CA CYS A 44 7.38 6.84 0.09
C CYS A 44 6.58 6.37 1.32
N TRP A 45 5.63 5.45 1.17
CA TRP A 45 4.76 5.09 2.30
C TRP A 45 5.38 4.06 3.24
N LYS A 46 6.29 3.19 2.76
CA LYS A 46 6.96 2.19 3.61
C LYS A 46 7.96 2.81 4.59
N LEU A 47 8.44 4.04 4.33
CA LEU A 47 9.24 4.81 5.29
C LEU A 47 8.47 5.09 6.59
N ASN A 48 7.14 5.02 6.57
CA ASN A 48 6.33 5.08 7.78
C ASN A 48 6.16 3.66 8.36
N SER A 49 6.91 3.35 9.42
CA SER A 49 6.77 2.10 10.18
C SER A 49 5.35 1.88 10.70
N ASP A 50 4.60 2.97 10.93
CA ASP A 50 3.20 2.99 11.38
C ASP A 50 2.17 3.16 10.26
N TRP A 51 2.52 2.84 9.01
CA TRP A 51 1.60 2.99 7.86
C TRP A 51 0.21 2.35 8.08
N ARG A 52 0.11 1.29 8.89
CA ARG A 52 -1.17 0.64 9.23
C ARG A 52 -2.09 1.56 10.01
N ARG A 53 -1.53 2.38 10.90
CA ARG A 53 -2.25 3.44 11.64
C ARG A 53 -2.44 4.68 10.76
N ASN A 54 -1.50 4.92 9.85
CA ASN A 54 -1.42 6.11 8.99
C ASN A 54 -1.80 5.81 7.53
N ARG A 55 -2.89 5.05 7.30
CA ARG A 55 -3.23 4.57 5.95
C ARG A 55 -3.37 5.70 4.93
N HIS A 56 -3.93 6.82 5.36
CA HIS A 56 -4.17 8.01 4.56
C HIS A 56 -2.89 8.68 4.01
N GLN A 57 -1.71 8.45 4.60
CA GLN A 57 -0.45 9.03 4.12
C GLN A 57 -0.14 8.65 2.67
N LEU A 58 -0.66 7.50 2.22
CA LEU A 58 -0.52 7.04 0.84
C LEU A 58 -0.99 8.06 -0.20
N ALA A 59 -1.99 8.87 0.14
CA ALA A 59 -2.47 9.97 -0.70
C ALA A 59 -1.40 11.04 -0.98
N THR A 60 -0.41 11.21 -0.08
CA THR A 60 0.72 12.13 -0.26
C THR A 60 1.86 11.54 -1.08
N CYS A 61 1.87 10.21 -1.24
CA CYS A 61 2.89 9.43 -1.93
C CYS A 61 2.55 9.12 -3.39
N SER A 62 1.36 9.52 -3.84
CA SER A 62 0.87 9.31 -5.20
C SER A 62 1.64 10.20 -6.18
N VAL A 63 1.97 9.65 -7.36
CA VAL A 63 2.79 10.29 -8.39
C VAL A 63 2.22 9.95 -9.79
N GLY A 64 2.68 10.64 -10.83
CA GLY A 64 2.20 10.47 -12.21
C GLY A 64 1.10 11.47 -12.60
N PHE A 65 0.31 11.17 -13.63
CA PHE A 65 -0.80 12.05 -14.12
C PHE A 65 -1.80 12.42 -13.03
N SER A 66 -2.02 11.46 -12.15
CA SER A 66 -2.76 11.52 -10.92
C SER A 66 -2.28 12.57 -9.90
N GLY A 67 -0.98 12.84 -9.84
CA GLY A 67 -0.39 13.69 -8.81
C GLY A 67 -0.65 13.18 -7.39
N LYS A 68 -0.54 14.09 -6.41
CA LYS A 68 -0.88 13.81 -5.00
C LYS A 68 -2.38 13.89 -4.80
N MET A 69 -2.93 12.96 -4.04
CA MET A 69 -4.37 12.80 -3.81
C MET A 69 -4.83 13.38 -2.49
N THR A 70 -4.23 14.48 -2.05
CA THR A 70 -4.50 15.03 -0.72
C THR A 70 -5.96 15.43 -0.52
N GLY A 71 -6.71 15.58 -1.62
CA GLY A 71 -8.17 15.75 -1.62
C GLY A 71 -8.93 14.62 -0.93
N ASN A 72 -8.42 13.38 -0.93
CA ASN A 72 -9.08 12.20 -0.35
C ASN A 72 -8.90 12.05 1.16
N ILE A 73 -8.12 12.93 1.78
CA ILE A 73 -7.78 12.85 3.19
C ILE A 73 -8.16 14.15 3.92
N GLY A 74 -7.97 14.15 5.23
CA GLY A 74 -8.28 15.29 6.10
C GLY A 74 -9.67 15.23 6.73
N LYS A 75 -10.15 16.38 7.22
CA LYS A 75 -11.40 16.47 7.98
C LYS A 75 -12.59 15.92 7.19
N GLY A 76 -13.38 15.07 7.84
CA GLY A 76 -14.56 14.45 7.24
C GLY A 76 -14.28 13.20 6.38
N THR A 77 -13.05 12.69 6.37
CA THR A 77 -12.74 11.41 5.73
C THR A 77 -13.26 10.27 6.59
N VAL A 78 -14.18 9.48 6.04
CA VAL A 78 -14.74 8.30 6.68
C VAL A 78 -13.86 7.10 6.38
N SER A 79 -13.29 6.48 7.41
CA SER A 79 -12.62 5.19 7.28
C SER A 79 -13.68 4.08 7.29
N TYR A 80 -13.76 3.31 6.21
CA TYR A 80 -14.72 2.23 6.06
C TYR A 80 -14.00 0.93 5.75
N THR A 81 -14.37 -0.16 6.43
CA THR A 81 -13.73 -1.47 6.24
C THR A 81 -14.74 -2.46 5.68
N VAL A 82 -14.39 -3.05 4.54
CA VAL A 82 -15.16 -4.14 3.92
C VAL A 82 -14.92 -5.43 4.70
N THR A 83 -16.01 -6.06 5.11
CA THR A 83 -16.04 -7.32 5.88
C THR A 83 -16.83 -8.41 5.16
N ASP A 84 -17.75 -8.02 4.27
CA ASP A 84 -18.61 -8.90 3.48
C ASP A 84 -18.27 -8.78 1.98
N PRO A 85 -17.85 -9.87 1.30
CA PRO A 85 -17.57 -9.86 -0.13
C PRO A 85 -18.82 -9.87 -1.03
N GLY A 86 -20.03 -9.98 -0.46
CA GLY A 86 -21.28 -9.95 -1.20
C GLY A 86 -21.52 -8.63 -1.94
N ASP A 87 -22.33 -8.71 -3.00
CA ASP A 87 -22.75 -7.54 -3.77
C ASP A 87 -24.26 -7.59 -4.02
N ASP A 88 -24.98 -6.55 -3.58
CA ASP A 88 -26.38 -6.31 -3.94
C ASP A 88 -26.47 -4.91 -4.57
N PRO A 89 -26.73 -4.81 -5.89
CA PRO A 89 -26.75 -3.54 -6.60
C PRO A 89 -27.97 -2.67 -6.26
N LEU A 90 -29.05 -3.26 -5.74
CA LEU A 90 -30.28 -2.54 -5.41
C LEU A 90 -30.28 -2.12 -3.94
N ASN A 91 -29.84 -3.01 -3.05
CA ASN A 91 -29.86 -2.80 -1.60
C ASN A 91 -28.47 -3.13 -1.00
N PRO A 92 -27.44 -2.32 -1.28
CA PRO A 92 -26.10 -2.58 -0.76
C PRO A 92 -26.10 -2.56 0.77
N ARG A 93 -25.53 -3.61 1.37
CA ARG A 93 -25.52 -3.77 2.84
C ARG A 93 -24.26 -3.16 3.46
N PRO A 94 -24.34 -2.56 4.66
CA PRO A 94 -23.15 -2.23 5.44
C PRO A 94 -22.21 -3.43 5.55
N GLY A 95 -20.91 -3.18 5.43
CA GLY A 95 -19.88 -4.22 5.35
C GLY A 95 -19.47 -4.61 3.92
N THR A 96 -20.29 -4.31 2.90
CA THR A 96 -19.95 -4.58 1.48
C THR A 96 -19.16 -3.44 0.84
N LEU A 97 -18.42 -3.75 -0.23
CA LEU A 97 -17.69 -2.73 -1.02
C LEU A 97 -18.65 -1.72 -1.66
N ARG A 98 -19.78 -2.18 -2.23
CA ARG A 98 -20.75 -1.29 -2.86
C ARG A 98 -21.32 -0.28 -1.89
N TYR A 99 -21.69 -0.69 -0.68
CA TYR A 99 -22.17 0.23 0.34
C TYR A 99 -21.15 1.33 0.64
N GLY A 100 -19.89 0.96 0.84
CA GLY A 100 -18.80 1.91 1.10
C GLY A 100 -18.63 2.93 -0.03
N ALA A 101 -18.73 2.47 -1.28
CA ALA A 101 -18.49 3.28 -2.46
C ALA A 101 -19.69 4.16 -2.89
N THR A 102 -20.94 3.77 -2.58
CA THR A 102 -22.13 4.47 -3.10
C THR A 102 -23.02 5.10 -2.02
N MET A 103 -23.01 4.57 -0.80
CA MET A 103 -23.94 5.01 0.25
C MET A 103 -23.31 6.04 1.20
N ILE A 104 -21.99 5.94 1.44
CA ILE A 104 -21.27 6.91 2.26
C ILE A 104 -21.16 8.24 1.51
N LYS A 105 -21.54 9.34 2.16
CA LYS A 105 -21.45 10.69 1.60
C LYS A 105 -20.14 11.35 1.99
N GLY A 106 -19.54 12.09 1.07
CA GLY A 106 -18.28 12.80 1.27
C GLY A 106 -17.05 11.96 0.98
N LYS A 107 -15.95 12.23 1.69
CA LYS A 107 -14.67 11.54 1.47
C LYS A 107 -14.69 10.19 2.17
N VAL A 108 -14.31 9.12 1.47
CA VAL A 108 -14.28 7.78 2.06
C VAL A 108 -12.96 7.08 1.74
N TRP A 109 -12.37 6.47 2.76
CA TRP A 109 -11.20 5.60 2.66
C TRP A 109 -11.60 4.16 2.97
N ILE A 110 -11.75 3.36 1.91
CA ILE A 110 -12.20 1.98 1.98
C ILE A 110 -10.99 1.07 2.14
N SER A 111 -10.98 0.25 3.19
CA SER A 111 -10.01 -0.81 3.43
C SER A 111 -10.70 -2.18 3.49
N PHE A 112 -9.92 -3.26 3.58
CA PHE A 112 -10.42 -4.62 3.62
C PHE A 112 -9.96 -5.32 4.89
N GLN A 113 -10.89 -5.99 5.57
CA GLN A 113 -10.61 -6.69 6.82
C GLN A 113 -9.69 -7.90 6.62
N ARG A 114 -9.83 -8.58 5.48
CA ARG A 114 -9.17 -9.84 5.17
C ARG A 114 -9.14 -10.07 3.67
N ASP A 115 -8.40 -11.09 3.28
CA ASP A 115 -8.40 -11.61 1.91
C ASP A 115 -9.82 -11.99 1.48
N MET A 116 -10.21 -11.58 0.28
CA MET A 116 -11.55 -11.84 -0.24
C MET A 116 -11.63 -11.73 -1.76
N THR A 117 -12.62 -12.44 -2.32
CA THR A 117 -13.01 -12.31 -3.73
C THR A 117 -14.41 -11.72 -3.80
N ILE A 118 -14.54 -10.57 -4.46
CA ILE A 118 -15.77 -9.82 -4.63
C ILE A 118 -16.21 -9.99 -6.08
N LYS A 119 -17.42 -10.50 -6.27
CA LYS A 119 -18.04 -10.63 -7.60
C LYS A 119 -19.14 -9.59 -7.73
N LEU A 120 -18.90 -8.54 -8.51
CA LEU A 120 -19.89 -7.49 -8.72
C LEU A 120 -21.01 -7.98 -9.65
N ALA A 121 -22.25 -7.80 -9.24
CA ALA A 121 -23.43 -8.16 -10.03
C ALA A 121 -23.71 -7.15 -11.16
N LYS A 122 -23.37 -5.88 -10.92
CA LYS A 122 -23.49 -4.74 -11.87
C LYS A 122 -22.28 -3.83 -11.74
N PRO A 123 -21.97 -2.98 -12.75
CA PRO A 123 -20.88 -2.01 -12.63
C PRO A 123 -20.98 -1.24 -11.31
N LEU A 124 -19.85 -1.12 -10.62
CA LEU A 124 -19.77 -0.35 -9.38
C LEU A 124 -19.27 1.05 -9.70
N LEU A 125 -20.16 2.03 -9.55
CA LEU A 125 -19.89 3.43 -9.80
C LEU A 125 -19.10 4.01 -8.62
N ILE A 126 -17.84 4.37 -8.85
CA ILE A 126 -16.99 5.01 -7.86
C ILE A 126 -17.06 6.53 -8.06
N GLY A 127 -17.50 7.22 -7.01
CA GLY A 127 -17.60 8.67 -6.99
C GLY A 127 -16.28 9.37 -6.64
N SER A 128 -16.28 10.70 -6.77
CA SER A 128 -15.16 11.55 -6.33
C SER A 128 -14.85 11.35 -4.84
N PHE A 129 -13.60 11.57 -4.46
CA PHE A 129 -13.09 11.44 -3.09
C PHE A 129 -13.22 10.05 -2.45
N THR A 130 -13.21 9.00 -3.28
CA THR A 130 -13.24 7.62 -2.82
C THR A 130 -11.89 6.96 -3.02
N ALA A 131 -11.21 6.60 -1.93
CA ALA A 131 -9.99 5.80 -1.97
C ALA A 131 -10.30 4.33 -1.66
N ILE A 132 -9.76 3.39 -2.44
CA ILE A 132 -9.87 1.94 -2.20
C ILE A 132 -8.46 1.40 -1.96
N ASP A 133 -8.16 1.12 -0.69
CA ASP A 133 -6.84 0.75 -0.20
C ASP A 133 -6.80 -0.75 0.14
N GLY A 134 -6.22 -1.53 -0.79
CA GLY A 134 -6.08 -2.98 -0.65
C GLY A 134 -4.91 -3.42 0.22
N ARG A 135 -4.05 -2.52 0.72
CA ARG A 135 -2.83 -2.95 1.44
C ARG A 135 -3.16 -3.79 2.67
N GLY A 136 -2.43 -4.87 2.89
CA GLY A 136 -2.67 -5.79 4.01
C GLY A 136 -3.78 -6.82 3.79
N ALA A 137 -4.39 -6.86 2.60
CA ALA A 137 -5.28 -7.94 2.16
C ALA A 137 -5.07 -8.27 0.67
N THR A 138 -5.25 -9.52 0.31
CA THR A 138 -5.35 -9.97 -1.09
C THR A 138 -6.81 -9.92 -1.52
N VAL A 139 -7.15 -8.92 -2.33
CA VAL A 139 -8.52 -8.69 -2.80
C VAL A 139 -8.60 -8.98 -4.29
N HIS A 140 -9.58 -9.77 -4.70
CA HIS A 140 -9.88 -10.01 -6.11
C HIS A 140 -11.26 -9.46 -6.43
N ILE A 141 -11.38 -8.56 -7.41
CA ILE A 141 -12.66 -8.04 -7.88
C ILE A 141 -12.84 -8.53 -9.32
N ALA A 142 -13.36 -9.74 -9.47
CA ALA A 142 -13.30 -10.49 -10.72
C ALA A 142 -14.51 -11.41 -10.92
N GLY A 143 -14.67 -11.91 -12.16
CA GLY A 143 -15.71 -12.87 -12.53
C GLY A 143 -17.13 -12.30 -12.58
N GLY A 144 -17.29 -10.99 -12.42
CA GLY A 144 -18.55 -10.26 -12.51
C GLY A 144 -18.37 -8.97 -13.33
N ALA A 145 -19.15 -7.94 -13.00
CA ALA A 145 -19.00 -6.61 -13.59
C ALA A 145 -17.73 -5.88 -13.10
N CYS A 146 -17.39 -4.78 -13.78
CA CYS A 146 -16.23 -3.96 -13.47
C CYS A 146 -16.51 -2.87 -12.41
N LEU A 147 -15.42 -2.21 -12.00
CA LEU A 147 -15.47 -0.87 -11.41
C LEU A 147 -15.54 0.18 -12.52
N THR A 148 -16.35 1.21 -12.34
CA THR A 148 -16.51 2.34 -13.27
C THR A 148 -16.39 3.64 -12.51
N VAL A 149 -15.57 4.56 -12.99
CA VAL A 149 -15.34 5.85 -12.34
C VAL A 149 -16.28 6.89 -12.93
N LEU A 150 -17.14 7.50 -12.10
CA LEU A 150 -18.04 8.56 -12.56
C LEU A 150 -17.35 9.93 -12.52
N GLN A 151 -17.33 10.59 -13.67
CA GLN A 151 -16.88 11.98 -13.81
C GLN A 151 -18.06 12.92 -13.51
N VAL A 152 -18.02 13.62 -12.36
CA VAL A 152 -18.88 14.80 -12.14
C VAL A 152 -18.00 16.03 -12.01
N ILE A 153 -18.29 16.98 -12.89
CA ILE A 153 -17.47 18.12 -13.29
C ILE A 153 -17.66 19.25 -12.26
N LYS A 154 -16.59 19.65 -11.58
CA LYS A 154 -16.21 21.03 -11.19
C LYS A 154 -14.97 21.01 -10.30
N ILE A 155 -13.80 21.15 -10.93
CA ILE A 155 -12.49 21.48 -10.31
C ILE A 155 -12.11 20.61 -9.09
N ILE A 156 -12.29 19.30 -9.19
CA ILE A 156 -11.92 18.37 -8.12
C ILE A 156 -11.30 17.14 -8.77
N SER A 157 -10.06 16.85 -8.41
CA SER A 157 -9.30 15.65 -8.83
C SER A 157 -10.15 14.40 -8.67
N ILE A 158 -10.30 13.65 -9.77
CA ILE A 158 -10.78 12.27 -9.71
C ILE A 158 -9.67 11.49 -9.04
N ASP A 159 -9.86 11.21 -7.76
CA ASP A 159 -8.90 10.47 -6.99
C ASP A 159 -9.44 9.07 -6.63
N VAL A 160 -9.76 8.26 -7.64
CA VAL A 160 -10.06 6.83 -7.43
C VAL A 160 -8.78 6.05 -7.67
N TYR A 161 -8.20 5.51 -6.59
CA TYR A 161 -6.96 4.75 -6.68
C TYR A 161 -7.11 3.43 -5.97
N PHE A 162 -6.60 2.42 -6.65
CA PHE A 162 -6.43 1.08 -6.14
C PHE A 162 -4.97 0.93 -5.73
N PHE A 163 -4.70 1.13 -4.44
CA PHE A 163 -3.37 0.88 -3.92
C PHE A 163 -3.26 -0.57 -3.47
N ASN A 164 -2.80 -1.43 -4.38
CA ASN A 164 -1.98 -2.58 -4.00
C ASN A 164 -1.09 -3.03 -5.18
N ARG A 165 0.18 -3.33 -4.89
CA ARG A 165 1.17 -4.03 -5.75
C ARG A 165 1.10 -3.79 -7.27
N PHE A 166 1.06 -2.54 -7.72
CA PHE A 166 1.10 -2.27 -9.17
C PHE A 166 2.43 -2.64 -9.85
N LEU A 167 3.48 -3.08 -9.12
CA LEU A 167 4.79 -3.35 -9.75
C LEU A 167 5.58 -4.58 -9.30
N LYS A 168 5.12 -5.48 -8.42
CA LYS A 168 5.96 -6.67 -8.09
C LYS A 168 5.19 -7.87 -7.53
N TYR A 169 4.62 -8.70 -8.40
CA TYR A 169 4.04 -10.01 -8.08
C TYR A 169 2.58 -10.04 -7.57
N GLN A 170 1.73 -10.63 -8.43
CA GLN A 170 0.37 -11.12 -8.24
C GLN A 170 -0.74 -10.03 -8.11
N PRO A 171 -1.59 -9.91 -9.15
CA PRO A 171 -2.47 -8.76 -9.35
C PRO A 171 -3.71 -8.83 -8.45
N VAL A 172 -4.06 -7.71 -7.84
CA VAL A 172 -5.47 -7.41 -7.65
C VAL A 172 -6.02 -7.29 -9.06
N LEU A 173 -6.57 -8.37 -9.62
CA LEU A 173 -7.20 -8.38 -10.93
C LEU A 173 -8.50 -7.58 -10.78
N ILE A 174 -8.39 -6.26 -10.90
CA ILE A 174 -9.53 -5.36 -10.99
C ILE A 174 -9.81 -5.19 -12.47
N SER A 175 -10.97 -5.68 -12.91
CA SER A 175 -11.47 -5.27 -14.21
C SER A 175 -12.01 -3.85 -14.08
N LEU A 176 -11.31 -2.89 -14.66
CA LEU A 176 -11.86 -1.56 -14.90
C LEU A 176 -12.63 -1.60 -16.23
N CYS A 177 -13.83 -1.03 -16.20
CA CYS A 177 -14.59 -0.61 -17.35
C CYS A 177 -14.53 0.93 -17.32
#